data_AF-A0A2X5SGK5-F1
#
_entry.id   AF-A0A2X5SGK5-F1
#
_cell.length_a   1.000
_cell.length_b   1.000
_cell.length_c   1.000
_cell.angle_alpha   90.00
_cell.angle_beta   90.00
_cell.angle_gamma   90.00
#
_symmetry.space_group_name_H-M   'P 1'
#
loop_
_entity.id
_entity.type
_entity.pdbx_description
1 polymer ?
#
loop_
_entity_poly.entity_id
_entity_poly.type
_entity_poly.pdbx_seq_one_letter_code
_entity_poly.pdbx_strand_id
1 'polypeptide(L)'
;MLTDEKVLNCFRRELPVVKSLLMKSIPLDADTILQEYAEVEDLALAIDKFSEEFDIDVSSLNIENYLPWNIPWFSEAGLPKNR
;
A
#
# COMPACT_ATOMS: atom_id res chain seq x y z
N MET A 1 20.92 -0.08 11.92
CA MET A 1 19.80 -0.89 12.44
C MET A 1 18.55 -0.50 11.65
N LEU A 2 17.70 -1.48 11.32
CA LEU A 2 16.39 -1.21 10.75
C LEU A 2 15.53 -0.57 11.83
N THR A 3 14.98 0.60 11.55
CA THR A 3 14.08 1.32 12.46
C THR A 3 12.77 1.59 11.73
N ASP A 4 11.67 1.61 12.48
CA ASP A 4 10.32 1.78 11.93
C ASP A 4 10.22 3.07 11.10
N GLU A 5 10.91 4.13 11.53
CA GLU A 5 10.98 5.40 10.78
C GLU A 5 11.64 5.27 9.40
N LYS A 6 12.69 4.44 9.27
CA LYS A 6 13.37 4.22 7.99
C LYS A 6 12.48 3.42 7.03
N VAL A 7 11.79 2.42 7.57
CA VAL A 7 10.81 1.63 6.81
C VAL A 7 9.68 2.53 6.32
N LEU A 8 9.10 3.32 7.23
CA LEU A 8 8.01 4.24 6.93
C LEU A 8 8.41 5.28 5.87
N ASN A 9 9.63 5.81 5.96
CA ASN A 9 10.13 6.78 4.99
C ASN A 9 10.37 6.16 3.60
N CYS A 10 10.78 4.89 3.54
CA CYS A 10 10.89 4.13 2.29
C CYS A 10 9.51 4.03 1.61
N PHE A 11 8.50 3.54 2.33
CA PHE A 11 7.14 3.44 1.78
C PHE A 11 6.53 4.80 1.43
N ARG A 12 6.79 5.86 2.20
CA ARG A 12 6.36 7.24 1.87
C ARG A 12 6.98 7.78 0.58
N ARG A 13 8.18 7.31 0.22
CA ARG A 13 8.90 7.73 -0.99
C ARG A 13 8.44 6.95 -2.21
N GLU A 14 8.21 5.65 -2.05
CA GLU A 14 7.90 4.75 -3.16
C GLU A 14 6.41 4.67 -3.48
N LEU A 15 5.53 4.75 -2.48
CA LEU A 15 4.08 4.73 -2.72
C LEU A 15 3.62 6.09 -3.26
N PRO A 16 2.78 6.10 -4.32
CA PRO A 16 2.20 7.33 -4.80
C PRO A 16 1.39 7.99 -3.68
N VAL A 17 1.46 9.32 -3.58
CA VAL A 17 0.66 10.08 -2.61
C VAL A 17 -0.81 9.87 -2.97
N VAL A 18 -1.47 8.97 -2.25
CA VAL A 18 -2.87 8.69 -2.48
C VAL A 18 -3.64 9.89 -1.98
N LYS A 19 -4.06 10.71 -2.95
CA LYS A 19 -5.04 11.75 -2.70
C LYS A 19 -6.35 11.02 -2.55
N SER A 20 -6.86 10.96 -1.32
CA SER A 20 -8.25 10.58 -1.08
C SER A 20 -9.14 11.35 -2.07
N LEU A 21 -10.29 10.79 -2.45
CA LEU A 21 -11.33 11.46 -3.24
C LEU A 21 -11.66 12.89 -2.69
N LEU A 22 -11.39 13.12 -1.40
CA LEU A 22 -11.50 14.38 -0.67
C LEU A 22 -10.29 15.33 -0.77
N MET A 23 -9.34 15.07 -1.68
CA MET A 23 -8.16 15.91 -1.93
C MET A 23 -7.29 16.16 -0.67
N LYS A 24 -7.35 15.27 0.31
CA LYS A 24 -6.47 15.28 1.48
C LYS A 24 -5.36 14.25 1.28
N SER A 25 -4.11 14.67 1.46
CA SER A 25 -2.97 13.75 1.58
C SER A 25 -3.16 12.99 2.88
N ILE A 26 -3.34 11.67 2.78
CA ILE A 26 -3.35 10.80 3.96
C ILE A 26 -1.88 10.57 4.32
N PRO A 27 -1.41 11.04 5.50
CA PRO A 27 -0.06 10.74 5.93
C PRO A 27 0.04 9.24 6.21
N LEU A 28 1.00 8.57 5.58
CA LEU A 28 1.28 7.16 5.84
C LEU A 28 1.91 7.04 7.23
N ASP A 29 1.25 6.36 8.16
CA ASP A 29 1.72 6.09 9.52
C ASP A 29 1.97 4.59 9.73
N ALA A 30 2.66 4.21 10.80
CA ALA A 30 2.99 2.81 11.08
C ALA A 30 1.74 1.95 11.33
N ASP A 31 0.69 2.55 11.89
CA ASP A 31 -0.61 1.90 12.11
C ASP A 31 -1.53 1.92 10.88
N THR A 32 -1.05 2.46 9.74
CA THR A 32 -1.86 2.56 8.52
C THR A 32 -1.93 1.22 7.80
N ILE A 33 -3.14 0.76 7.48
CA ILE A 33 -3.34 -0.44 6.68
C ILE A 33 -2.92 -0.13 5.23
N LEU A 34 -1.82 -0.72 4.76
CA LEU A 34 -1.27 -0.45 3.42
C LEU A 34 -2.22 -0.81 2.28
N GLN A 35 -3.05 -1.84 2.47
CA GLN A 35 -4.09 -2.26 1.51
C GLN A 35 -5.15 -1.17 1.33
N GLU A 36 -5.45 -0.43 2.40
CA GLU A 36 -6.35 0.74 2.35
C GLU A 36 -5.67 1.97 1.77
N TYR A 37 -4.34 2.00 1.79
CA TYR A 37 -3.58 3.14 1.31
C TYR A 37 -3.35 3.08 -0.20
N ALA A 38 -2.92 1.93 -0.73
CA ALA A 38 -2.48 1.78 -2.11
C ALA A 38 -2.99 0.48 -2.74
N GLU A 39 -3.02 0.46 -4.07
CA GLU A 39 -3.33 -0.75 -4.83
C GLU A 39 -2.26 -1.82 -4.66
N VAL A 40 -2.63 -3.08 -4.90
CA VAL A 40 -1.71 -4.22 -4.82
C VAL A 40 -0.51 -4.07 -5.75
N GLU A 41 -0.70 -3.45 -6.92
CA GLU A 41 0.35 -3.22 -7.91
C GLU A 41 1.40 -2.22 -7.39
N ASP A 42 0.95 -1.10 -6.84
CA ASP A 42 1.82 -0.09 -6.22
C ASP A 42 2.53 -0.65 -4.98
N LEU A 43 1.82 -1.43 -4.16
CA LEU A 43 2.39 -2.01 -2.95
C LEU A 43 3.44 -3.06 -3.28
N ALA A 44 3.21 -3.91 -4.28
CA ALA A 44 4.20 -4.89 -4.75
C ALA A 44 5.48 -4.20 -5.21
N LEU A 45 5.37 -3.13 -6.00
CA LEU A 45 6.53 -2.35 -6.45
C LEU A 45 7.28 -1.69 -5.28
N ALA A 46 6.57 -1.16 -4.29
CA ALA A 46 7.20 -0.58 -3.10
C ALA A 46 7.92 -1.64 -2.25
N ILE A 47 7.36 -2.85 -2.13
CA ILE A 47 7.97 -3.98 -1.43
C ILE A 47 9.24 -4.46 -2.13
N ASP A 48 9.24 -4.56 -3.46
CA ASP A 48 10.44 -4.94 -4.22
C ASP A 48 11.60 -3.95 -3.97
N LYS A 49 11.32 -2.64 -4.02
CA LYS A 49 12.31 -1.61 -3.72
C LYS A 49 12.75 -1.62 -2.25
N PHE A 50 11.84 -1.92 -1.33
CA PHE A 50 12.17 -2.10 0.08
C PHE A 50 13.12 -3.29 0.28
N SER A 51 12.86 -4.41 -0.40
CA SER A 51 13.75 -5.57 -0.42
C SER A 51 15.15 -5.21 -0.91
N GLU A 52 15.25 -4.48 -2.03
CA GLU A 52 16.53 -4.02 -2.58
C GLU A 52 17.26 -3.03 -1.65
N GLU A 53 16.56 -2.07 -1.05
CA GLU A 53 17.18 -1.02 -0.22
C GLU A 53 17.69 -1.55 1.13
N PHE A 54 17.04 -2.58 1.67
CA PHE A 54 17.35 -3.14 2.98
C PHE A 54 18.00 -4.53 2.93
N ASP A 55 18.22 -5.09 1.74
CA ASP A 55 18.75 -6.44 1.52
C ASP A 55 17.93 -7.51 2.28
N ILE A 56 16.60 -7.39 2.22
CA ILE A 56 15.65 -8.28 2.90
C ILE A 56 15.10 -9.28 1.90
N ASP A 57 15.19 -10.58 2.22
CA ASP A 57 14.56 -11.61 1.41
C ASP A 57 13.02 -11.58 1.54
N VAL A 58 12.36 -11.02 0.53
CA VAL A 58 10.90 -11.01 0.38
C VAL A 58 10.39 -12.10 -0.56
N SER A 59 11.25 -13.04 -1.02
CA SER A 59 10.86 -14.10 -1.96
C SER A 59 9.79 -15.04 -1.41
N SER A 60 9.70 -15.11 -0.07
CA SER A 60 8.68 -15.89 0.65
C SER A 60 7.42 -15.09 0.99
N LEU A 61 7.43 -13.77 0.74
CA LEU A 61 6.30 -12.89 0.95
C LEU A 61 5.26 -13.16 -0.13
N ASN A 62 4.09 -13.67 0.27
CA ASN A 62 2.95 -13.77 -0.63
C ASN A 62 1.98 -12.64 -0.34
N ILE A 63 2.03 -11.58 -1.16
CA ILE A 63 1.15 -10.41 -1.04
C ILE A 63 -0.34 -10.78 -1.14
N GLU A 64 -0.69 -11.81 -1.92
CA GLU A 64 -2.07 -12.29 -2.06
C GLU A 64 -2.61 -12.90 -0.76
N ASN A 65 -1.74 -13.41 0.12
CA ASN A 65 -2.14 -13.95 1.42
C ASN A 65 -2.44 -12.86 2.46
N TYR A 66 -2.07 -11.61 2.20
CA TYR A 66 -2.42 -10.47 3.04
C TYR A 66 -3.85 -10.00 2.73
N LEU A 67 -4.85 -10.84 2.93
CA LEU A 67 -6.26 -10.50 2.68
C LEU A 67 -6.87 -9.68 3.84
N PRO A 68 -7.86 -8.80 3.56
CA PRO A 68 -8.55 -8.64 2.29
C PRO A 68 -8.16 -7.38 1.46
N TRP A 69 -7.68 -7.61 0.23
CA TRP A 69 -7.52 -6.59 -0.83
C TRP A 69 -8.83 -5.99 -1.34
N ASN A 70 -9.96 -6.65 -1.05
CA ASN A 70 -11.26 -6.24 -1.57
C ASN A 70 -11.94 -5.31 -0.56
N ILE A 71 -11.59 -4.04 -0.61
CA ILE A 71 -12.08 -3.03 0.32
C ILE A 71 -13.33 -2.37 -0.29
N PRO A 72 -14.49 -2.36 0.39
CA PRO A 72 -15.77 -1.96 -0.21
C PRO A 72 -15.82 -0.52 -0.75
N TRP A 73 -14.98 0.37 -0.23
CA TRP A 73 -14.92 1.77 -0.64
C TRP A 73 -13.87 2.05 -1.75
N PHE A 74 -13.00 1.07 -2.03
CA PHE A 74 -12.00 1.11 -3.10
C PHE A 74 -12.43 0.27 -4.32
N SER A 75 -13.21 -0.79 -4.09
CA SER A 75 -13.98 -1.44 -5.15
C SER A 75 -14.88 -0.41 -5.82
N GLU A 76 -14.95 -0.48 -7.14
CA GLU A 76 -15.78 0.31 -8.05
C GLU A 76 -17.30 0.12 -7.79
N ALA A 77 -17.75 0.37 -6.56
CA ALA A 77 -19.15 0.39 -6.14
C ALA A 77 -19.73 1.77 -6.46
N GLY A 78 -19.70 2.12 -7.74
CA GLY A 78 -20.18 3.40 -8.26
C GLY A 78 -20.92 3.30 -9.59
N LEU A 79 -21.18 2.11 -10.12
CA LEU A 79 -22.08 1.97 -11.27
C LEU A 79 -23.37 1.27 -10.83
N PRO A 80 -24.52 1.98 -10.74
CA PRO A 80 -25.79 1.30 -10.74
C PRO A 80 -25.89 0.51 -12.05
N LYS A 81 -25.89 -0.83 -11.95
CA LYS A 81 -26.37 -1.69 -13.03
C LYS A 81 -27.86 -1.41 -13.20
N ASN A 82 -28.19 -0.42 -14.02
CA ASN A 82 -29.54 -0.27 -14.53
C ASN A 82 -29.85 -1.51 -15.37
N ARG A 83 -30.79 -2.29 -14.87
CA ARG A 83 -31.50 -3.34 -15.62
C ARG A 83 -32.27 -2.75 -16.79
#